data_AF-A0A6J8EXE0-F1
#
_entry.id   AF-A0A6J8EXE0-F1
#
_cell.length_a   1.000
_cell.length_b   1.000
_cell.length_c   1.000
_cell.angle_alpha   90.00
_cell.angle_beta   90.00
_cell.angle_gamma   90.00
#
_symmetry.space_group_name_H-M   'P 1'
#
loop_
_entity.id
_entity.type
_entity.pdbx_description
1 polymer ?
#
loop_
_entity_poly.entity_id
_entity_poly.type
_entity_poly.pdbx_seq_one_letter_code
_entity_poly.pdbx_strand_id
1 'polypeptide(L)'
;MSILNLAIQNCALTRAETGSNFEQVLKSANSMSEIRTKATKYPGLKEAWIESVKAVTEILDNRTSRLTLKEKPFTVEEAATTEDVEDFESQIQQVVDASIHKGKYQQQHLKSKEDYQKFLNIHCRVRHYLFQVKKYDMENCCSPRVSETVFPWLPDPVVKEDDKDHYKPFNDVVNTAPVECRPSAQVPKAKDVAEQQQGIRNQGLIAQNVRKVVNCFEYNKLRCVYSKRLLSVRDARAFSRLMEKHDYSCGSLITPEGDALEGTVTVRLQITCETPVEYSFYASTLGRQDICVHCGASGAQKDQDLCKKYRVVLPVCKDCTRLKKDIPRRNPIK
;
A
#
# COMPACT_ATOMS: atom_id res chain seq x y z
N MET A 1 -11.03 -13.19 14.28
CA MET A 1 -9.57 -13.15 14.52
C MET A 1 -8.88 -13.89 13.39
N SER A 2 -7.73 -13.42 12.90
CA SER A 2 -6.99 -14.18 11.88
C SER A 2 -6.58 -15.55 12.46
N ILE A 3 -6.55 -16.58 11.63
CA ILE A 3 -6.08 -17.93 12.01
C ILE A 3 -4.65 -17.86 12.56
N LEU A 4 -3.83 -16.97 12.00
CA LEU A 4 -2.47 -16.70 12.48
C LEU A 4 -2.47 -16.24 13.95
N ASN A 5 -3.40 -15.36 14.35
CA ASN A 5 -3.49 -14.88 15.74
C ASN A 5 -3.85 -16.00 16.71
N LEU A 6 -4.68 -16.96 16.28
CA LEU A 6 -5.00 -18.16 17.07
C LEU A 6 -3.78 -19.06 17.24
N ALA A 7 -3.03 -19.28 16.15
CA ALA A 7 -1.80 -20.08 16.20
C ALA A 7 -0.78 -19.48 17.17
N ILE A 8 -0.58 -18.16 17.17
CA ILE A 8 0.47 -17.49 17.95
C ILE A 8 0.02 -16.97 19.32
N GLN A 9 -1.19 -17.33 19.77
CA GLN A 9 -1.71 -16.84 21.04
C GLN A 9 -0.80 -17.25 22.20
N ASN A 10 -0.43 -16.27 23.04
CA ASN A 10 0.49 -16.41 24.17
C ASN A 10 1.92 -16.87 23.79
N CYS A 11 2.36 -16.63 22.56
CA CYS A 11 3.75 -16.82 22.16
C CYS A 11 4.52 -15.50 22.14
N ALA A 12 5.74 -15.52 22.67
CA ALA A 12 6.77 -14.54 22.35
C ALA A 12 7.82 -15.23 21.46
N LEU A 13 8.12 -14.64 20.31
CA LEU A 13 9.05 -15.20 19.34
C LEU A 13 10.29 -14.32 19.25
N THR A 14 11.46 -14.93 19.42
CA THR A 14 12.74 -14.30 19.15
C THR A 14 13.60 -15.26 18.36
N ARG A 15 14.31 -14.75 17.35
CA ARG A 15 15.35 -15.51 16.68
C ARG A 15 16.46 -15.88 17.69
N ALA A 16 17.20 -16.94 17.41
CA ALA A 16 18.44 -17.22 18.10
C ALA A 16 19.49 -16.15 17.79
N GLU A 17 20.47 -15.97 18.69
CA GLU A 17 21.64 -15.17 18.37
C GLU A 17 22.49 -15.88 17.32
N THR A 18 23.05 -15.10 16.39
CA THR A 18 24.04 -15.61 15.44
C THR A 18 25.44 -15.57 16.06
N GLY A 19 26.43 -16.14 15.38
CA GLY A 19 27.84 -15.99 15.78
C GLY A 19 28.22 -14.51 15.94
N SER A 20 29.09 -14.21 16.91
CA SER A 20 29.41 -12.85 17.39
C SER A 20 29.67 -11.82 16.27
N ASN A 21 30.41 -12.22 15.23
CA ASN A 21 30.72 -11.37 14.09
C ASN A 21 29.48 -11.01 13.26
N PHE A 22 28.63 -11.99 12.94
CA PHE A 22 27.39 -11.75 12.18
C PHE A 22 26.36 -11.01 13.03
N GLU A 23 26.31 -11.26 14.33
CA GLU A 23 25.37 -10.61 15.24
C GLU A 23 25.64 -9.10 15.33
N GLN A 24 26.91 -8.67 15.29
CA GLN A 24 27.27 -7.24 15.21
C GLN A 24 26.84 -6.61 13.88
N VAL A 25 26.99 -7.34 12.77
CA VAL A 25 26.56 -6.88 11.44
C VAL A 25 25.03 -6.72 11.37
N LEU A 26 24.29 -7.65 11.99
CA LEU A 26 22.83 -7.60 12.11
C LEU A 26 22.39 -6.46 13.05
N LYS A 27 23.00 -6.31 14.22
CA LYS A 27 22.70 -5.22 15.19
C LYS A 27 22.93 -3.83 14.62
N SER A 28 23.89 -3.70 13.70
CA SER A 28 24.15 -2.43 13.01
C SER A 28 23.22 -2.17 11.82
N ALA A 29 22.35 -3.11 11.46
CA ALA A 29 21.35 -2.94 10.40
C ALA A 29 20.01 -2.53 11.01
N ASN A 30 19.38 -1.52 10.43
CA ASN A 30 18.12 -0.95 10.93
C ASN A 30 16.90 -1.40 10.12
N SER A 31 17.10 -2.15 9.03
CA SER A 31 16.03 -2.64 8.16
C SER A 31 16.39 -3.95 7.46
N MET A 32 15.37 -4.68 6.99
CA MET A 32 15.57 -5.90 6.20
C MET A 32 16.29 -5.62 4.87
N SER A 33 16.10 -4.42 4.29
CA SER A 33 16.84 -4.01 3.10
C SER A 33 18.33 -3.86 3.40
N GLU A 34 18.68 -3.20 4.51
CA GLU A 34 20.07 -3.09 4.94
C GLU A 34 20.70 -4.44 5.25
N ILE A 35 19.98 -5.37 5.89
CA ILE A 35 20.46 -6.74 6.14
C ILE A 35 20.75 -7.43 4.81
N ARG A 36 19.85 -7.35 3.82
CA ARG A 36 20.07 -7.93 2.49
C ARG A 36 21.27 -7.32 1.77
N THR A 37 21.44 -5.99 1.83
CA THR A 37 22.60 -5.30 1.26
C THR A 37 23.90 -5.65 1.98
N LYS A 38 23.86 -5.91 3.29
CA LYS A 38 25.03 -6.41 4.02
C LYS A 38 25.32 -7.87 3.68
N ALA A 39 24.31 -8.70 3.45
CA ALA A 39 24.50 -10.10 3.08
C ALA A 39 25.24 -10.26 1.74
N THR A 40 25.17 -9.28 0.83
CA THR A 40 26.01 -9.29 -0.39
C THR A 40 27.47 -8.96 -0.13
N LYS A 41 27.79 -8.33 1.01
CA LYS A 41 29.16 -7.93 1.40
C LYS A 41 29.82 -8.90 2.38
N TYR A 42 29.02 -9.61 3.17
CA TYR A 42 29.48 -10.54 4.20
C TYR A 42 29.02 -11.97 3.85
N PRO A 43 29.88 -12.79 3.21
CA PRO A 43 29.58 -14.20 2.92
C PRO A 43 29.21 -14.96 4.20
N GLY A 44 28.23 -15.85 4.14
CA GLY A 44 27.75 -16.61 5.31
C GLY A 44 26.69 -15.90 6.15
N LEU A 45 26.47 -14.58 5.98
CA LEU A 45 25.47 -13.85 6.75
C LEU A 45 24.04 -14.31 6.43
N LYS A 46 23.77 -14.70 5.18
CA LYS A 46 22.45 -15.19 4.76
C LYS A 46 22.13 -16.52 5.46
N GLU A 47 23.09 -17.43 5.45
CA GLU A 47 22.99 -18.76 6.05
C GLU A 47 22.85 -18.65 7.57
N ALA A 48 23.67 -17.80 8.19
CA ALA A 48 23.58 -17.51 9.63
C ALA A 48 22.21 -16.91 10.00
N TRP A 49 21.66 -16.02 9.18
CA TRP A 49 20.32 -15.48 9.39
C TRP A 49 19.25 -16.57 9.31
N ILE A 50 19.28 -17.41 8.27
CA ILE A 50 18.33 -18.51 8.08
C ILE A 50 18.36 -19.47 9.28
N GLU A 51 19.55 -19.86 9.73
CA GLU A 51 19.70 -20.73 10.89
C GLU A 51 19.17 -20.06 12.17
N SER A 52 19.39 -18.75 12.33
CA SER A 52 18.92 -18.03 13.51
C SER A 52 17.39 -17.99 13.65
N VAL A 53 16.66 -18.02 12.53
CA VAL A 53 15.19 -17.95 12.54
C VAL A 53 14.54 -19.34 12.53
N LYS A 54 15.31 -20.39 12.25
CA LYS A 54 14.80 -21.76 12.08
C LYS A 54 13.94 -22.24 13.24
N ALA A 55 14.41 -22.07 14.48
CA ALA A 55 13.66 -22.45 15.68
C ALA A 55 12.30 -21.71 15.79
N VAL A 56 12.24 -20.45 15.36
CA VAL A 56 10.98 -19.69 15.35
C VAL A 56 10.03 -20.23 14.28
N THR A 57 10.55 -20.54 13.09
CA THR A 57 9.76 -21.14 12.00
C THR A 57 9.17 -22.48 12.43
N GLU A 58 9.97 -23.37 13.03
CA GLU A 58 9.50 -24.68 13.51
C GLU A 58 8.37 -24.55 14.56
N ILE A 59 8.45 -23.56 15.46
CA ILE A 59 7.38 -23.27 16.42
C ILE A 59 6.09 -22.85 15.69
N LEU A 60 6.21 -21.98 14.68
CA LEU A 60 5.06 -21.52 13.89
C LEU A 60 4.43 -22.67 13.10
N ASP A 61 5.24 -23.53 12.50
CA ASP A 61 4.78 -24.67 11.70
C ASP A 61 4.04 -25.67 12.57
N ASN A 62 4.62 -26.02 13.72
CA ASN A 62 4.01 -26.94 14.67
C ASN A 62 2.69 -26.41 15.24
N ARG A 63 2.61 -25.10 15.52
CA ARG A 63 1.38 -24.52 16.08
C ARG A 63 0.30 -24.35 15.03
N THR A 64 0.66 -23.98 13.80
CA THR A 64 -0.28 -23.79 12.71
C THR A 64 -0.86 -25.13 12.25
N SER A 65 -0.05 -26.19 12.16
CA SER A 65 -0.51 -27.54 11.79
C SER A 65 -1.50 -28.17 12.77
N ARG A 66 -1.53 -27.72 14.03
CA ARG A 66 -2.53 -28.17 15.03
C ARG A 66 -3.91 -27.53 14.85
N LEU A 67 -4.00 -26.44 14.08
CA LEU A 67 -5.28 -25.77 13.85
C LEU A 67 -6.10 -26.54 12.81
N THR A 68 -7.42 -26.46 12.95
CA THR A 68 -8.37 -26.97 11.98
C THR A 68 -9.42 -25.91 11.67
N LEU A 69 -9.91 -25.90 10.43
CA LEU A 69 -11.04 -25.07 10.02
C LEU A 69 -12.07 -25.99 9.37
N LYS A 70 -13.27 -26.07 9.99
CA LYS A 70 -14.34 -26.98 9.56
C LYS A 70 -13.82 -28.42 9.40
N GLU A 71 -13.13 -28.91 10.43
CA GLU A 71 -12.54 -30.26 10.50
C GLU A 71 -11.42 -30.54 9.49
N LYS A 72 -11.00 -29.55 8.71
CA LYS A 72 -9.85 -29.66 7.81
C LYS A 72 -8.60 -29.07 8.48
N PRO A 73 -7.52 -29.85 8.64
CA PRO A 73 -6.27 -29.33 9.19
C PRO A 73 -5.63 -28.34 8.22
N PHE A 74 -4.87 -27.39 8.76
CA PHE A 74 -4.03 -26.53 7.94
C PHE A 74 -2.78 -27.29 7.49
N THR A 75 -2.40 -27.11 6.23
CA THR A 75 -1.10 -27.51 5.71
C THR A 75 -0.12 -26.36 5.83
N VAL A 76 1.12 -26.69 6.16
CA VAL A 76 2.23 -25.74 6.18
C VAL A 76 3.17 -26.16 5.07
N GLU A 77 3.40 -25.27 4.12
CA GLU A 77 4.27 -25.50 2.97
C GLU A 77 5.67 -24.94 3.25
N GLU A 78 6.67 -25.59 2.68
CA GLU A 78 8.05 -25.09 2.77
C GLU A 78 8.23 -23.81 1.96
N ALA A 79 9.24 -23.01 2.34
CA ALA A 79 9.58 -21.82 1.60
C ALA A 79 10.08 -22.18 0.19
N ALA A 80 9.61 -21.45 -0.82
CA ALA A 80 10.05 -21.63 -2.20
C ALA A 80 11.59 -21.56 -2.31
N THR A 81 12.15 -22.53 -3.03
CA THR A 81 13.58 -22.61 -3.29
C THR A 81 14.03 -21.54 -4.28
N THR A 82 15.35 -21.41 -4.48
CA THR A 82 15.86 -20.47 -5.49
C THR A 82 15.48 -20.91 -6.90
N GLU A 83 15.45 -22.23 -7.13
CA GLU A 83 15.02 -22.86 -8.39
C GLU A 83 13.54 -22.61 -8.64
N ASP A 84 12.66 -22.81 -7.65
CA ASP A 84 11.22 -22.53 -7.79
C ASP A 84 10.95 -21.08 -8.22
N VAL A 85 11.72 -20.13 -7.66
CA VAL A 85 11.60 -18.71 -8.00
C VAL A 85 12.08 -18.43 -9.44
N GLU A 86 13.13 -19.12 -9.89
CA GLU A 86 13.70 -18.97 -11.24
C GLU A 86 12.80 -19.62 -12.30
N ASP A 87 12.21 -20.77 -11.99
CA ASP A 87 11.22 -21.44 -12.82
C ASP A 87 9.95 -20.60 -12.94
N PHE A 88 9.46 -20.05 -11.82
CA PHE A 88 8.32 -19.13 -11.84
C PHE A 88 8.61 -17.89 -12.69
N GLU A 89 9.80 -17.31 -12.56
CA GLU A 89 10.22 -16.15 -13.37
C GLU A 89 10.26 -16.49 -14.86
N SER A 90 10.82 -17.63 -15.22
CA SER A 90 10.92 -18.09 -16.61
C SER A 90 9.52 -18.27 -17.23
N GLN A 91 8.58 -18.83 -16.48
CA GLN A 91 7.18 -18.97 -16.92
C GLN A 91 6.50 -17.62 -17.11
N ILE A 92 6.69 -16.67 -16.19
CA ILE A 92 6.13 -15.31 -16.31
C ILE A 92 6.72 -14.57 -17.51
N GLN A 93 8.03 -14.71 -17.76
CA GLN A 93 8.67 -14.12 -18.94
C GLN A 93 8.13 -14.70 -20.25
N GLN A 94 7.87 -16.01 -20.28
CA GLN A 94 7.36 -16.70 -21.46
C GLN A 94 5.88 -16.38 -21.74
N VAL A 95 5.04 -16.35 -20.71
CA VAL A 95 3.58 -16.28 -20.86
C VAL A 95 3.02 -14.86 -20.73
N VAL A 96 3.68 -14.00 -19.95
CA VAL A 96 3.12 -12.68 -19.58
C VAL A 96 3.91 -11.53 -20.21
N ASP A 97 5.20 -11.40 -19.88
CA ASP A 97 6.04 -10.30 -20.37
C ASP A 97 7.52 -10.64 -20.18
N ALA A 98 8.24 -10.80 -21.30
CA ALA A 98 9.66 -11.20 -21.33
C ALA A 98 10.60 -10.18 -20.64
N SER A 99 10.14 -8.96 -20.37
CA SER A 99 10.94 -7.89 -19.78
C SER A 99 10.82 -7.80 -18.24
N ILE A 100 10.09 -8.74 -17.62
CA ILE A 100 10.00 -8.89 -16.16
C ILE A 100 11.23 -9.64 -15.66
N HIS A 101 11.90 -9.11 -14.63
CA HIS A 101 13.11 -9.71 -14.07
C HIS A 101 13.09 -9.75 -12.54
N LYS A 102 13.89 -10.65 -11.96
CA LYS A 102 14.08 -10.83 -10.51
C LYS A 102 14.27 -9.52 -9.77
N GLY A 103 13.51 -9.36 -8.69
CA GLY A 103 13.55 -8.17 -7.84
C GLY A 103 12.80 -6.95 -8.38
N LYS A 104 12.26 -7.00 -9.60
CA LYS A 104 11.47 -5.92 -10.21
C LYS A 104 9.96 -6.21 -10.21
N TYR A 105 9.45 -6.74 -9.10
CA TYR A 105 8.03 -7.15 -8.97
C TYR A 105 7.10 -6.11 -8.32
N GLN A 106 7.64 -4.98 -7.86
CA GLN A 106 6.82 -3.91 -7.30
C GLN A 106 5.97 -3.24 -8.38
N GLN A 107 4.81 -2.71 -8.00
CA GLN A 107 3.86 -2.06 -8.91
C GLN A 107 4.53 -0.98 -9.78
N GLN A 108 5.44 -0.19 -9.20
CA GLN A 108 6.18 0.84 -9.94
C GLN A 108 7.04 0.30 -11.09
N HIS A 109 7.55 -0.92 -10.96
CA HIS A 109 8.37 -1.58 -11.98
C HIS A 109 7.52 -2.22 -13.08
N LEU A 110 6.29 -2.64 -12.74
CA LEU A 110 5.37 -3.35 -13.64
C LEU A 110 4.39 -2.42 -14.37
N LYS A 111 4.21 -1.19 -13.89
CA LYS A 111 3.25 -0.23 -14.47
C LYS A 111 3.60 0.19 -15.90
N SER A 112 4.89 0.22 -16.24
CA SER A 112 5.37 0.61 -17.57
C SER A 112 5.47 -0.57 -18.55
N LYS A 113 5.07 -1.77 -18.15
CA LYS A 113 5.24 -3.01 -18.91
C LYS A 113 3.96 -3.30 -19.70
N GLU A 114 3.97 -3.03 -21.00
CA GLU A 114 2.75 -3.04 -21.82
C GLU A 114 2.09 -4.42 -21.88
N ASP A 115 2.87 -5.49 -22.09
CA ASP A 115 2.31 -6.84 -22.24
C ASP A 115 1.79 -7.38 -20.90
N TYR A 116 2.48 -7.05 -19.80
CA TYR A 116 1.94 -7.28 -18.46
C TYR A 116 0.59 -6.56 -18.23
N GLN A 117 0.47 -5.29 -18.64
CA GLN A 117 -0.81 -4.57 -18.51
C GLN A 117 -1.90 -5.18 -19.43
N LYS A 118 -1.55 -5.63 -20.64
CA LYS A 118 -2.48 -6.35 -21.52
C LYS A 118 -2.96 -7.64 -20.88
N PHE A 119 -2.04 -8.44 -20.33
CA PHE A 119 -2.38 -9.67 -19.62
C PHE A 119 -3.35 -9.40 -18.47
N LEU A 120 -3.07 -8.41 -17.62
CA LEU A 120 -3.97 -8.04 -16.53
C LEU A 120 -5.36 -7.63 -17.02
N ASN A 121 -5.46 -6.91 -18.13
CA ASN A 121 -6.75 -6.45 -18.65
C ASN A 121 -7.60 -7.58 -19.25
N ILE A 122 -6.95 -8.60 -19.82
CA ILE A 122 -7.64 -9.76 -20.43
C ILE A 122 -8.00 -10.80 -19.36
N HIS A 123 -7.04 -11.12 -18.48
CA HIS A 123 -7.13 -12.28 -17.59
C HIS A 123 -7.55 -11.96 -16.17
N CYS A 124 -7.42 -10.70 -15.76
CA CYS A 124 -7.68 -10.30 -14.40
C CYS A 124 -8.79 -9.27 -14.33
N ARG A 125 -9.50 -9.29 -13.22
CA ARG A 125 -10.37 -8.21 -12.80
C ARG A 125 -9.87 -7.69 -11.48
N VAL A 126 -9.21 -6.54 -11.55
CA VAL A 126 -8.70 -5.83 -10.39
C VAL A 126 -9.76 -4.84 -9.92
N ARG A 127 -10.15 -4.99 -8.67
CA ARG A 127 -10.96 -4.06 -7.87
C ARG A 127 -10.21 -3.80 -6.56
N HIS A 128 -10.62 -2.80 -5.82
CA HIS A 128 -9.94 -2.37 -4.61
C HIS A 128 -9.90 -3.44 -3.50
N TYR A 129 -10.97 -4.24 -3.36
CA TYR A 129 -11.03 -5.35 -2.39
C TYR A 129 -11.15 -6.73 -3.04
N LEU A 130 -11.05 -6.82 -4.36
CA LEU A 130 -11.29 -8.06 -5.07
C LEU A 130 -10.33 -8.17 -6.25
N PHE A 131 -9.59 -9.26 -6.28
CA PHE A 131 -8.76 -9.64 -7.41
C PHE A 131 -9.26 -10.98 -7.92
N GLN A 132 -9.79 -10.98 -9.14
CA GLN A 132 -10.24 -12.21 -9.81
C GLN A 132 -9.31 -12.51 -10.96
N VAL A 133 -8.96 -13.78 -11.13
CA VAL A 133 -8.20 -14.27 -12.28
C VAL A 133 -9.07 -15.27 -13.01
N LYS A 134 -9.34 -15.03 -14.29
CA LYS A 134 -9.98 -16.00 -15.17
C LYS A 134 -8.92 -16.80 -15.89
N LYS A 135 -9.07 -18.11 -15.82
CA LYS A 135 -8.30 -19.07 -16.62
C LYS A 135 -9.11 -19.33 -17.88
N TYR A 136 -8.53 -19.01 -19.04
CA TYR A 136 -9.16 -19.19 -20.34
C TYR A 136 -8.58 -20.40 -21.06
N ASP A 137 -9.39 -21.04 -21.90
CA ASP A 137 -8.95 -22.08 -22.82
C ASP A 137 -8.35 -21.44 -24.08
N MET A 138 -7.12 -20.93 -23.94
CA MET A 138 -6.33 -20.47 -25.09
C MET A 138 -5.03 -21.29 -25.10
N GLU A 139 -4.71 -21.89 -26.25
CA GLU A 139 -3.58 -22.81 -26.46
C GLU A 139 -2.22 -22.29 -25.93
N ASN A 140 -2.09 -20.98 -25.74
CA ASN A 140 -0.86 -20.33 -25.27
C ASN A 140 -1.03 -19.49 -23.98
N CYS A 141 -2.12 -19.62 -23.24
CA CYS A 141 -2.39 -18.71 -22.10
C CYS A 141 -2.60 -19.40 -20.75
N CYS A 142 -3.42 -20.44 -20.64
CA CYS A 142 -3.76 -21.08 -19.35
C CYS A 142 -4.32 -22.51 -19.57
N SER A 143 -3.70 -23.56 -19.00
CA SER A 143 -4.31 -24.91 -18.95
C SER A 143 -5.53 -24.97 -18.00
N PRO A 144 -6.55 -25.82 -18.25
CA PRO A 144 -7.92 -25.54 -17.85
C PRO A 144 -8.24 -25.82 -16.37
N ARG A 145 -9.27 -25.12 -15.86
CA ARG A 145 -10.22 -25.72 -14.90
C ARG A 145 -11.70 -25.45 -15.20
N VAL A 146 -12.08 -24.55 -16.12
CA VAL A 146 -13.50 -24.29 -16.46
C VAL A 146 -13.64 -23.73 -17.88
N SER A 147 -14.65 -24.14 -18.64
CA SER A 147 -15.00 -23.53 -19.94
C SER A 147 -15.62 -22.14 -19.76
N GLU A 148 -15.41 -21.22 -20.72
CA GLU A 148 -15.94 -19.84 -20.68
C GLU A 148 -17.45 -19.75 -20.43
N THR A 149 -18.19 -20.78 -20.85
CA THR A 149 -19.65 -20.87 -20.76
C THR A 149 -20.20 -21.09 -19.35
N VAL A 150 -19.38 -21.44 -18.35
CA VAL A 150 -19.91 -21.96 -17.07
C VAL A 150 -19.76 -20.99 -15.89
N PHE A 151 -18.85 -20.01 -15.92
CA PHE A 151 -18.67 -19.09 -14.77
C PHE A 151 -18.41 -17.62 -15.17
N PRO A 152 -19.39 -16.71 -15.02
CA PRO A 152 -19.16 -15.28 -15.22
C PRO A 152 -18.19 -14.72 -14.16
N TRP A 153 -17.72 -13.48 -14.36
CA TRP A 153 -16.99 -12.77 -13.30
C TRP A 153 -17.88 -12.69 -12.05
N LEU A 154 -17.32 -12.95 -10.87
CA LEU A 154 -18.05 -12.75 -9.63
C LEU A 154 -18.47 -11.27 -9.53
N PRO A 155 -19.69 -11.00 -9.07
CA PRO A 155 -20.17 -9.64 -8.87
C PRO A 155 -19.38 -8.94 -7.76
N ASP A 156 -19.34 -7.60 -7.81
CA ASP A 156 -18.74 -6.82 -6.72
C ASP A 156 -19.70 -6.82 -5.52
N PRO A 157 -19.20 -6.84 -4.26
CA PRO A 157 -20.07 -6.71 -3.09
C PRO A 157 -20.84 -5.39 -3.11
N VAL A 158 -22.16 -5.45 -2.96
CA VAL A 158 -23.05 -4.27 -2.92
C VAL A 158 -23.63 -4.15 -1.52
N VAL A 159 -23.48 -2.99 -0.89
CA VAL A 159 -24.05 -2.73 0.44
C VAL A 159 -25.57 -2.60 0.33
N LYS A 160 -26.30 -3.10 1.34
CA LYS A 160 -27.76 -2.94 1.38
C LYS A 160 -28.13 -1.47 1.59
N GLU A 161 -29.26 -1.05 1.05
CA GLU A 161 -29.70 0.36 1.13
C GLU A 161 -30.28 0.69 2.51
N ASP A 162 -30.96 -0.28 3.11
CA ASP A 162 -31.58 -0.25 4.42
C ASP A 162 -30.59 -0.54 5.57
N ASP A 163 -29.54 -1.32 5.30
CA ASP A 163 -28.55 -1.73 6.29
C ASP A 163 -27.13 -1.58 5.75
N LYS A 164 -26.47 -0.48 6.12
CA LYS A 164 -25.12 -0.16 5.62
C LYS A 164 -24.01 -1.06 6.18
N ASP A 165 -24.31 -1.88 7.19
CA ASP A 165 -23.35 -2.81 7.80
C ASP A 165 -23.37 -4.19 7.11
N HIS A 166 -24.34 -4.45 6.23
CA HIS A 166 -24.49 -5.73 5.55
C HIS A 166 -24.47 -5.59 4.01
N TYR A 167 -23.88 -6.58 3.35
CA TYR A 167 -23.93 -6.71 1.90
C TYR A 167 -25.23 -7.39 1.44
N LYS A 168 -25.66 -7.08 0.22
CA LYS A 168 -26.75 -7.78 -0.49
C LYS A 168 -26.35 -9.26 -0.68
N PRO A 169 -27.29 -10.21 -0.55
CA PRO A 169 -27.07 -11.62 -0.88
C PRO A 169 -26.50 -11.82 -2.28
N PHE A 170 -25.69 -12.87 -2.48
CA PHE A 170 -25.06 -13.18 -3.78
C PHE A 170 -26.08 -13.25 -4.94
N ASN A 171 -27.22 -13.89 -4.71
CA ASN A 171 -28.27 -14.05 -5.72
C ASN A 171 -28.88 -12.73 -6.19
N ASP A 172 -28.79 -11.67 -5.39
CA ASP A 172 -29.35 -10.35 -5.72
C ASP A 172 -28.36 -9.49 -6.51
N VAL A 173 -27.07 -9.85 -6.49
CA VAL A 173 -25.99 -9.12 -7.14
C VAL A 173 -25.42 -9.85 -8.35
N VAL A 174 -25.64 -11.15 -8.48
CA VAL A 174 -25.21 -11.93 -9.64
C VAL A 174 -25.83 -11.34 -10.92
N ASN A 175 -25.03 -11.18 -11.97
CA ASN A 175 -25.40 -10.56 -13.26
C ASN A 175 -25.76 -9.06 -13.21
N THR A 176 -25.56 -8.37 -12.09
CA THR A 176 -25.71 -6.91 -12.04
C THR A 176 -24.47 -6.21 -12.61
N ALA A 177 -24.65 -4.97 -13.10
CA ALA A 177 -23.52 -4.16 -13.53
C ALA A 177 -22.55 -3.95 -12.36
N PRO A 178 -21.24 -4.08 -12.60
CA PRO A 178 -20.26 -3.99 -11.52
C PRO A 178 -20.19 -2.57 -10.97
N VAL A 179 -20.66 -2.39 -9.74
CA VAL A 179 -20.51 -1.13 -8.99
C VAL A 179 -19.56 -1.41 -7.85
N GLU A 180 -18.37 -0.83 -7.94
CA GLU A 180 -17.35 -0.99 -6.91
C GLU A 180 -17.75 -0.21 -5.66
N CYS A 181 -18.25 -0.90 -4.64
CA CYS A 181 -18.48 -0.29 -3.34
C CYS A 181 -17.15 -0.15 -2.60
N ARG A 182 -16.77 1.08 -2.23
CA ARG A 182 -15.57 1.38 -1.43
C ARG A 182 -15.94 2.04 -0.10
N PRO A 183 -16.47 1.29 0.90
CA PRO A 183 -16.79 1.87 2.19
C PRO A 183 -15.60 2.58 2.84
N SER A 184 -14.37 2.05 2.72
CA SER A 184 -13.16 2.70 3.27
C SER A 184 -12.73 3.96 2.52
N ALA A 185 -13.21 4.18 1.30
CA ALA A 185 -12.96 5.41 0.55
C ALA A 185 -13.99 6.51 0.85
N GLN A 186 -14.97 6.25 1.71
CA GLN A 186 -15.86 7.31 2.19
C GLN A 186 -15.08 8.21 3.15
N VAL A 187 -15.21 9.52 2.98
CA VAL A 187 -14.53 10.48 3.87
C VAL A 187 -15.03 10.25 5.30
N PRO A 188 -14.13 9.98 6.26
CA PRO A 188 -14.53 9.79 7.66
C PRO A 188 -15.32 11.01 8.16
N LYS A 189 -16.37 10.78 8.97
CA LYS A 189 -17.14 11.90 9.51
C LYS A 189 -16.27 12.66 10.51
N ALA A 190 -16.46 13.98 10.59
CA ALA A 190 -15.65 14.85 11.45
C ALA A 190 -15.66 14.42 12.93
N LYS A 191 -16.77 13.85 13.41
CA LYS A 191 -16.90 13.33 14.79
C LYS A 191 -15.96 12.14 15.06
N ASP A 192 -15.89 11.19 14.13
CA ASP A 192 -15.10 9.96 14.27
C ASP A 192 -13.60 10.29 14.22
N VAL A 193 -13.25 11.29 13.39
CA VAL A 193 -11.89 11.84 13.31
C VAL A 193 -11.50 12.60 14.57
N ALA A 194 -12.41 13.34 15.18
CA ALA A 194 -12.11 14.15 16.37
C ALA A 194 -11.70 13.28 17.56
N GLU A 195 -12.32 12.11 17.72
CA GLU A 195 -11.96 11.11 18.72
C GLU A 195 -10.57 10.52 18.45
N GLN A 196 -10.26 10.19 17.19
CA GLN A 196 -8.96 9.62 16.80
C GLN A 196 -7.80 10.63 16.78
N GLN A 197 -8.07 11.92 16.59
CA GLN A 197 -7.02 12.96 16.52
C GLN A 197 -6.41 13.33 17.88
N GLN A 198 -6.84 12.70 18.99
CA GLN A 198 -6.27 12.87 20.34
C GLN A 198 -5.99 14.36 20.69
N GLY A 199 -6.89 15.27 20.32
CA GLY A 199 -6.77 16.71 20.61
C GLY A 199 -6.02 17.57 19.58
N ILE A 200 -5.60 17.01 18.44
CA ILE A 200 -4.99 17.79 17.34
C ILE A 200 -6.08 18.50 16.54
N ARG A 201 -6.30 19.77 16.89
CA ARG A 201 -7.23 20.64 16.16
C ARG A 201 -6.73 20.88 14.74
N ASN A 202 -7.64 20.89 13.77
CA ASN A 202 -7.37 21.23 12.36
C ASN A 202 -6.55 22.51 12.14
N GLN A 203 -6.54 23.43 13.12
CA GLN A 203 -5.71 24.64 13.15
C GLN A 203 -4.20 24.36 13.03
N GLY A 204 -3.72 23.18 13.44
CA GLY A 204 -2.32 22.77 13.30
C GLY A 204 -1.94 22.28 11.89
N LEU A 205 -2.90 21.98 11.03
CA LEU A 205 -2.69 21.39 9.70
C LEU A 205 -2.45 22.46 8.62
N ILE A 206 -1.50 23.35 8.89
CA ILE A 206 -1.12 24.48 8.04
C ILE A 206 0.23 24.26 7.37
N ALA A 207 0.50 24.99 6.28
CA ALA A 207 1.72 24.87 5.48
C ALA A 207 3.01 24.99 6.31
N GLN A 208 3.02 25.91 7.29
CA GLN A 208 4.16 26.15 8.19
C GLN A 208 4.49 24.97 9.09
N ASN A 209 3.59 24.01 9.26
CA ASN A 209 3.78 22.83 10.09
C ASN A 209 4.07 21.56 9.28
N VAL A 210 4.08 21.65 7.95
CA VAL A 210 4.49 20.52 7.10
C VAL A 210 5.98 20.28 7.31
N ARG A 211 6.37 19.06 7.69
CA ARG A 211 7.77 18.67 7.97
C ARG A 211 8.27 17.56 7.07
N LYS A 212 7.37 16.67 6.67
CA LYS A 212 7.63 15.55 5.77
C LYS A 212 6.42 15.36 4.87
N VAL A 213 6.61 14.52 3.85
CA VAL A 213 5.54 14.01 3.01
C VAL A 213 5.58 12.49 3.07
N VAL A 214 4.42 11.88 2.89
CA VAL A 214 4.25 10.43 2.79
C VAL A 214 3.38 10.12 1.58
N ASN A 215 3.67 9.03 0.88
CA ASN A 215 2.81 8.55 -0.19
C ASN A 215 1.85 7.50 0.39
N CYS A 216 0.57 7.65 0.07
CA CYS A 216 -0.42 6.61 0.35
C CYS A 216 -0.05 5.34 -0.41
N PHE A 217 0.01 4.20 0.27
CA PHE A 217 0.33 2.90 -0.33
C PHE A 217 -0.66 2.49 -1.43
N GLU A 218 -1.95 2.77 -1.25
CA GLU A 218 -3.00 2.29 -2.17
C GLU A 218 -2.99 2.98 -3.55
N TYR A 219 -2.76 4.29 -3.59
CA TYR A 219 -2.87 5.10 -4.81
C TYR A 219 -1.65 5.97 -5.09
N ASN A 220 -0.58 5.79 -4.32
CA ASN A 220 0.66 6.58 -4.39
C ASN A 220 0.43 8.10 -4.33
N LYS A 221 -0.63 8.52 -3.63
CA LYS A 221 -0.99 9.92 -3.53
C LYS A 221 -0.23 10.57 -2.37
N LEU A 222 0.42 11.70 -2.66
CA LEU A 222 1.20 12.45 -1.70
C LEU A 222 0.30 13.08 -0.62
N ARG A 223 0.73 12.96 0.63
CA ARG A 223 0.10 13.52 1.83
C ARG A 223 1.09 14.26 2.71
N CYS A 224 0.61 15.33 3.33
CA CYS A 224 1.41 16.13 4.24
C CYS A 224 1.51 15.48 5.62
N VAL A 225 2.73 15.43 6.15
CA VAL A 225 3.00 15.07 7.55
C VAL A 225 3.31 16.35 8.32
N TYR A 226 2.50 16.62 9.33
CA TYR A 226 2.54 17.83 10.14
C TYR A 226 3.21 17.56 11.48
N SER A 227 3.98 18.53 11.96
CA SER A 227 4.44 18.60 13.35
C SER A 227 4.57 20.05 13.78
N LYS A 228 4.23 20.34 15.04
CA LYS A 228 4.37 21.68 15.63
C LYS A 228 5.83 22.12 15.68
N ARG A 229 6.74 21.19 16.00
CA ARG A 229 8.19 21.43 16.07
C ARG A 229 8.89 20.94 14.81
N LEU A 230 10.12 21.38 14.60
CA LEU A 230 11.01 20.73 13.64
C LEU A 230 11.34 19.32 14.14
N LEU A 231 11.39 18.36 13.22
CA LEU A 231 11.76 16.99 13.58
C LEU A 231 13.25 16.94 13.90
N SER A 232 13.60 16.35 15.04
CA SER A 232 15.00 16.08 15.35
C SER A 232 15.58 15.04 14.39
N VAL A 233 16.91 14.91 14.33
CA VAL A 233 17.57 13.85 13.55
C VAL A 233 17.08 12.46 13.99
N ARG A 234 16.82 12.28 15.29
CA ARG A 234 16.29 11.04 15.84
C ARG A 234 14.86 10.77 15.34
N ASP A 235 13.99 11.78 15.38
CA ASP A 235 12.60 11.65 14.94
C ASP A 235 12.51 11.40 13.44
N ALA A 236 13.34 12.09 12.65
CA ALA A 236 13.41 11.90 11.20
C ALA A 236 13.84 10.46 10.85
N ARG A 237 14.80 9.89 11.57
CA ARG A 237 15.21 8.48 11.38
C ARG A 237 14.12 7.51 11.85
N ALA A 238 13.47 7.80 12.97
CA ALA A 238 12.34 6.99 13.44
C ALA A 238 11.20 6.99 12.41
N PHE A 239 10.92 8.14 11.79
CA PHE A 239 9.90 8.28 10.77
C PHE A 239 10.24 7.46 9.53
N SER A 240 11.49 7.48 9.06
CA SER A 240 11.94 6.62 7.96
C SER A 240 11.73 5.13 8.26
N ARG A 241 12.11 4.66 9.46
CA ARG A 241 11.87 3.27 9.86
C ARG A 241 10.38 2.93 9.94
N LEU A 242 9.56 3.87 10.41
CA LEU A 242 8.12 3.68 10.50
C LEU A 242 7.51 3.45 9.11
N MET A 243 7.92 4.23 8.11
CA MET A 243 7.45 4.10 6.73
C MET A 243 7.99 2.87 6.00
N GLU A 244 9.09 2.27 6.46
CA GLU A 244 9.56 0.98 5.95
C GLU A 244 8.78 -0.20 6.55
N LYS A 245 8.25 -0.04 7.77
CA LYS A 245 7.54 -1.09 8.50
C LYS A 245 6.04 -1.07 8.26
N HIS A 246 5.45 0.10 8.04
CA HIS A 246 4.01 0.26 7.93
C HIS A 246 3.63 1.02 6.66
N ASP A 247 2.69 0.44 5.94
CA ASP A 247 2.06 1.07 4.79
C ASP A 247 1.00 2.07 5.27
N TYR A 248 1.24 3.35 4.97
CA TYR A 248 0.29 4.41 5.26
C TYR A 248 -0.83 4.44 4.20
N SER A 249 -2.09 4.49 4.65
CA SER A 249 -3.25 4.75 3.79
C SER A 249 -3.95 6.06 4.17
N CYS A 250 -4.57 6.72 3.18
CA CYS A 250 -5.24 8.00 3.39
C CYS A 250 -6.36 7.88 4.41
N GLY A 251 -6.39 8.80 5.36
CA GLY A 251 -7.43 8.85 6.39
C GLY A 251 -7.11 8.03 7.64
N SER A 252 -6.04 7.23 7.61
CA SER A 252 -5.54 6.48 8.76
C SER A 252 -4.53 7.30 9.57
N LEU A 253 -4.35 6.92 10.84
CA LEU A 253 -3.23 7.40 11.64
C LEU A 253 -1.91 6.98 10.98
N ILE A 254 -0.92 7.87 11.02
CA ILE A 254 0.41 7.59 10.46
C ILE A 254 1.27 6.77 11.43
N THR A 255 1.00 6.86 12.73
CA THR A 255 1.68 6.12 13.78
C THR A 255 0.73 5.06 14.35
N PRO A 256 1.18 3.81 14.56
CA PRO A 256 0.43 2.85 15.36
C PRO A 256 0.39 3.30 16.82
N GLU A 257 -0.54 2.73 17.59
CA GLU A 257 -0.70 3.00 19.02
C GLU A 257 0.57 2.62 19.79
N GLY A 258 1.07 3.52 20.64
CA GLY A 258 2.28 3.36 21.43
C GLY A 258 3.60 3.67 20.69
N ASP A 259 3.55 4.17 19.45
CA ASP A 259 4.76 4.54 18.71
C ASP A 259 5.45 5.77 19.31
N ALA A 260 6.79 5.81 19.22
CA ALA A 260 7.58 6.93 19.74
C ALA A 260 7.27 8.29 19.07
N LEU A 261 6.71 8.28 17.85
CA LEU A 261 6.30 9.47 17.13
C LEU A 261 4.83 9.84 17.33
N GLU A 262 4.07 9.05 18.10
CA GLU A 262 2.69 9.35 18.46
C GLU A 262 2.60 10.74 19.12
N GLY A 263 1.62 11.53 18.67
CA GLY A 263 1.46 12.94 19.08
C GLY A 263 2.54 13.91 18.56
N THR A 264 3.68 13.42 18.07
CA THR A 264 4.75 14.27 17.49
C THR A 264 4.48 14.57 16.02
N VAL A 265 4.10 13.55 15.24
CA VAL A 265 3.76 13.67 13.82
C VAL A 265 2.30 13.32 13.58
N THR A 266 1.67 14.01 12.63
CA THR A 266 0.28 13.73 12.27
C THR A 266 0.00 13.94 10.80
N VAL A 267 -1.10 13.35 10.36
CA VAL A 267 -1.67 13.51 9.02
C VAL A 267 -3.10 13.96 9.17
N ARG A 268 -3.67 14.48 8.07
CA ARG A 268 -5.10 14.78 8.03
C ARG A 268 -5.86 13.45 7.90
N LEU A 269 -6.81 13.20 8.79
CA LEU A 269 -7.63 11.96 8.76
C LEU A 269 -8.91 12.12 7.94
N GLN A 270 -9.44 13.34 7.84
CA GLN A 270 -10.64 13.62 7.05
C GLN A 270 -10.32 13.74 5.56
N ILE A 271 -9.68 12.73 4.98
CA ILE A 271 -9.31 12.64 3.56
C ILE A 271 -9.37 11.19 3.11
N THR A 272 -9.45 11.01 1.80
CA THR A 272 -9.44 9.70 1.14
C THR A 272 -8.41 9.72 0.02
N CYS A 273 -8.16 8.57 -0.61
CA CYS A 273 -7.29 8.49 -1.78
C CYS A 273 -7.80 9.32 -2.98
N GLU A 274 -9.08 9.69 -3.01
CA GLU A 274 -9.67 10.53 -4.05
C GLU A 274 -9.47 12.03 -3.78
N THR A 275 -9.33 12.41 -2.50
CA THR A 275 -9.10 13.80 -2.10
C THR A 275 -7.84 14.35 -2.79
N PRO A 276 -7.85 15.58 -3.34
CA PRO A 276 -6.66 16.18 -3.94
C PRO A 276 -5.50 16.31 -2.93
N VAL A 277 -4.29 16.54 -3.44
CA VAL A 277 -3.13 16.91 -2.62
C VAL A 277 -3.43 18.21 -1.88
N GLU A 278 -3.06 18.28 -0.61
CA GLU A 278 -3.44 19.37 0.26
C GLU A 278 -2.81 20.70 -0.18
N TYR A 279 -3.57 21.81 -0.09
CA TYR A 279 -3.04 23.16 -0.36
C TYR A 279 -1.80 23.51 0.49
N SER A 280 -1.75 23.00 1.72
CA SER A 280 -0.62 23.15 2.64
C SER A 280 0.68 22.59 2.07
N PHE A 281 0.62 21.54 1.25
CA PHE A 281 1.79 21.03 0.53
C PHE A 281 2.40 22.14 -0.33
N TYR A 282 1.60 22.70 -1.25
CA TYR A 282 2.02 23.70 -2.21
C TYR A 282 2.48 25.03 -1.60
N ALA A 283 1.95 25.36 -0.41
CA ALA A 283 2.35 26.55 0.34
C ALA A 283 3.49 26.31 1.33
N SER A 284 3.94 25.06 1.50
CA SER A 284 5.05 24.72 2.41
C SER A 284 6.41 24.85 1.74
N THR A 285 7.48 24.79 2.54
CA THR A 285 8.86 24.72 2.03
C THR A 285 9.17 23.43 1.26
N LEU A 286 8.36 22.39 1.42
CA LEU A 286 8.46 21.14 0.65
C LEU A 286 7.62 21.17 -0.64
N GLY A 287 6.85 22.23 -0.84
CA GLY A 287 5.92 22.37 -1.95
C GLY A 287 6.62 22.33 -3.29
N ARG A 288 6.09 21.53 -4.20
CA ARG A 288 6.58 21.41 -5.58
C ARG A 288 5.51 21.85 -6.57
N GLN A 289 5.88 22.75 -7.47
CA GLN A 289 4.94 23.32 -8.45
C GLN A 289 4.72 22.40 -9.66
N ASP A 290 5.53 21.37 -9.82
CA ASP A 290 5.43 20.40 -10.90
C ASP A 290 4.59 19.17 -10.53
N ILE A 291 4.07 19.08 -9.30
CA ILE A 291 3.25 17.94 -8.85
C ILE A 291 1.76 18.25 -9.04
N CYS A 292 1.05 17.42 -9.79
CA CYS A 292 -0.39 17.54 -10.04
C CYS A 292 -1.21 17.41 -8.75
N VAL A 293 -2.09 18.38 -8.51
CA VAL A 293 -2.98 18.40 -7.33
C VAL A 293 -3.94 17.21 -7.27
N HIS A 294 -4.33 16.65 -8.40
CA HIS A 294 -5.33 15.58 -8.43
C HIS A 294 -4.76 14.17 -8.29
N CYS A 295 -3.62 13.91 -8.94
CA CYS A 295 -3.04 12.57 -9.02
C CYS A 295 -1.64 12.45 -8.43
N GLY A 296 -0.99 13.56 -8.04
CA GLY A 296 0.37 13.54 -7.48
C GLY A 296 1.49 13.30 -8.51
N ALA A 297 1.17 13.16 -9.80
CA ALA A 297 2.18 12.97 -10.84
C ALA A 297 2.99 14.24 -11.10
N SER A 298 4.28 14.08 -11.38
CA SER A 298 5.18 15.17 -11.79
C SER A 298 4.85 15.70 -13.19
N GLY A 299 5.42 16.84 -13.58
CA GLY A 299 5.21 17.47 -14.89
C GLY A 299 3.87 18.21 -15.04
N ALA A 300 3.22 18.52 -13.93
CA ALA A 300 2.04 19.39 -13.92
C ALA A 300 2.41 20.86 -14.11
N GLN A 301 1.47 21.64 -14.64
CA GLN A 301 1.66 23.07 -14.88
C GLN A 301 0.49 23.86 -14.31
N LYS A 302 0.75 25.09 -13.90
CA LYS A 302 -0.29 26.04 -13.53
C LYS A 302 -0.88 26.65 -14.79
N ASP A 303 -2.19 26.85 -14.78
CA ASP A 303 -2.89 27.59 -15.81
C ASP A 303 -2.52 29.08 -15.72
N GLN A 304 -1.91 29.61 -16.79
CA GLN A 304 -1.38 30.98 -16.81
C GLN A 304 -2.49 32.03 -16.83
N ASP A 305 -3.62 31.75 -17.45
CA ASP A 305 -4.74 32.70 -17.53
C ASP A 305 -5.48 32.79 -16.21
N LEU A 306 -5.59 31.67 -15.48
CA LEU A 306 -6.06 31.68 -14.11
C LEU A 306 -5.06 32.36 -13.17
N CYS A 307 -3.75 32.24 -13.39
CA CYS A 307 -2.74 32.95 -12.56
C CYS A 307 -2.88 34.48 -12.66
N LYS A 308 -3.38 35.01 -13.79
CA LYS A 308 -3.67 36.45 -13.93
C LYS A 308 -4.88 36.89 -13.12
N LYS A 309 -5.81 35.98 -12.81
CA LYS A 309 -7.09 36.26 -12.15
C LYS A 309 -7.12 35.87 -10.67
N TYR A 310 -6.23 34.98 -10.24
CA TYR A 310 -6.23 34.41 -8.89
C TYR A 310 -4.80 34.36 -8.33
N ARG A 311 -4.64 34.72 -7.05
CA ARG A 311 -3.33 34.66 -6.36
C ARG A 311 -2.84 33.23 -6.15
N VAL A 312 -3.77 32.27 -6.01
CA VAL A 312 -3.43 30.86 -5.80
C VAL A 312 -4.08 30.05 -6.90
N VAL A 313 -3.26 29.40 -7.71
CA VAL A 313 -3.65 28.43 -8.73
C VAL A 313 -2.78 27.20 -8.56
N LEU A 314 -3.40 26.03 -8.37
CA LEU A 314 -2.67 24.79 -8.21
C LEU A 314 -2.40 24.11 -9.56
N PRO A 315 -1.25 23.45 -9.71
CA PRO A 315 -0.87 22.80 -10.97
C PRO A 315 -1.68 21.53 -11.24
N VAL A 316 -2.03 21.31 -12.50
CA VAL A 316 -2.76 20.12 -12.98
C VAL A 316 -2.00 19.51 -14.17
N CYS A 317 -1.88 18.18 -14.23
CA CYS A 317 -1.25 17.50 -15.35
C CYS A 317 -2.21 17.35 -16.54
N LYS A 318 -1.66 17.14 -17.75
CA LYS A 318 -2.43 16.99 -18.99
C LYS A 318 -3.52 15.93 -18.90
N ASP A 319 -3.24 14.80 -18.25
CA ASP A 319 -4.22 13.72 -18.08
C ASP A 319 -5.42 14.14 -17.23
N CYS A 320 -5.19 14.84 -16.11
CA CYS A 320 -6.27 15.33 -15.26
C CYS A 320 -7.06 16.46 -15.95
N THR A 321 -6.41 17.28 -16.76
CA THR A 321 -7.09 18.27 -17.62
C THR A 321 -7.96 17.60 -18.68
N ARG A 322 -7.47 16.54 -19.34
CA ARG A 322 -8.25 15.75 -20.31
C ARG A 322 -9.47 15.09 -19.68
N LEU A 323 -9.34 14.64 -18.43
CA LEU A 323 -10.45 14.13 -17.60
C LEU A 323 -11.38 15.25 -17.06
N LYS A 324 -11.18 16.50 -17.49
CA LYS A 324 -11.98 17.67 -17.09
C LYS A 324 -12.04 17.86 -15.57
N LYS A 325 -10.98 17.49 -14.84
CA LYS A 325 -10.90 17.79 -13.40
C LYS A 325 -10.74 19.30 -13.20
N ASP A 326 -11.44 19.85 -12.21
CA ASP A 326 -11.39 21.29 -11.91
C ASP A 326 -9.96 21.74 -11.54
N ILE A 327 -9.60 22.98 -11.88
CA ILE A 327 -8.31 23.58 -11.53
C ILE A 327 -8.48 24.35 -10.22
N PRO A 328 -7.98 23.83 -9.07
CA PRO A 328 -8.23 24.44 -7.79
C PRO A 328 -7.57 25.82 -7.71
N ARG A 329 -8.37 26.84 -7.37
CA ARG A 329 -7.97 28.25 -7.38
C ARG A 329 -8.57 29.02 -6.20
N ARG A 330 -7.84 29.99 -5.66
CA ARG A 330 -8.28 30.82 -4.51
C ARG A 330 -7.79 32.25 -4.64
N ASN A 331 -8.44 33.14 -3.88
CA ASN A 331 -8.09 34.56 -3.73
C ASN A 331 -8.07 35.30 -5.08
N PRO A 332 -9.25 35.67 -5.62
CA PRO A 332 -9.34 36.48 -6.82
C PRO A 332 -8.51 37.76 -6.68
N ILE A 333 -7.79 38.12 -7.73
CA ILE A 333 -7.09 39.40 -7.83
C ILE A 333 -8.14 40.43 -8.21
N LYS A 334 -8.34 41.43 -7.34
CA LYS A 334 -9.25 42.55 -7.58
C LYS A 334 -8.67 43.50 -8.61
#